data_AF-A0A813IJ94-F1
#
_entry.id   AF-A0A813IJ94-F1
#
_cell.length_a   1.000
_cell.length_b   1.000
_cell.length_c   1.000
_cell.angle_alpha   90.00
_cell.angle_beta   90.00
_cell.angle_gamma   90.00
#
_symmetry.space_group_name_H-M   'P 1'
#
loop_
_entity.id
_entity.type
_entity.pdbx_description
1 polymer ?
#
loop_
_entity_poly.entity_id
_entity_poly.type
_entity_poly.pdbx_seq_one_letter_code
_entity_poly.pdbx_strand_id
1 'polypeptide(L)'
;VIFVPGDWWHGVLNLEDTVAVTQNYCGPDNFDLVWSKTRKEREKVAWLWLRNMRRYAPDIYERAIAMNKRDKFKMRHQRPAGDRLPDASSSSSESSSDSTSDGEADLDPAGLQDAVAPGMKLGVDGLRHQGPHPVTGLVTSSRCSTIPGPRGRADASQRKRRRMDAEALQSLTD
;
A
#
# COMPACT_ATOMS: atom_id res chain seq x y z
N VAL A 1 -17.35 -8.33 5.96
CA VAL A 1 -16.01 -7.69 5.99
C VAL A 1 -15.00 -8.71 5.51
N ILE A 2 -14.14 -8.34 4.56
CA ILE A 2 -13.10 -9.21 4.01
C ILE A 2 -11.76 -8.62 4.44
N PHE A 3 -10.86 -9.45 4.98
CA PHE A 3 -9.47 -9.09 5.20
C PHE A 3 -8.62 -9.69 4.08
N VAL A 4 -7.92 -8.83 3.36
CA VAL A 4 -6.98 -9.24 2.31
C VAL A 4 -5.57 -8.97 2.83
N PRO A 5 -4.77 -10.01 3.11
CA PRO A 5 -3.38 -9.82 3.55
C PRO A 5 -2.56 -9.10 2.49
N GLY A 6 -1.50 -8.41 2.94
CA GLY A 6 -0.55 -7.76 2.03
C GLY A 6 0.07 -8.75 1.04
N ASP A 7 0.31 -8.27 -0.18
CA ASP A 7 0.91 -9.03 -1.29
C ASP A 7 0.09 -10.23 -1.83
N TRP A 8 -1.19 -10.34 -1.47
CA TRP A 8 -2.09 -11.35 -2.04
C TRP A 8 -2.75 -10.87 -3.34
N TRP A 9 -2.58 -11.63 -4.41
CA TRP A 9 -3.34 -11.46 -5.64
C TRP A 9 -4.82 -11.74 -5.37
N HIS A 10 -5.69 -10.79 -5.73
CA HIS A 10 -7.13 -10.93 -5.57
C HIS A 10 -7.86 -10.26 -6.74
N GLY A 11 -8.98 -10.86 -7.14
CA GLY A 11 -9.89 -10.33 -8.14
C GLY A 11 -11.27 -10.13 -7.53
N VAL A 12 -11.96 -9.06 -7.92
CA VAL A 12 -13.31 -8.72 -7.43
C VAL A 12 -14.23 -8.61 -8.63
N LEU A 13 -15.39 -9.26 -8.57
CA LEU A 13 -16.45 -9.20 -9.57
C LEU A 13 -17.77 -8.90 -8.86
N ASN A 14 -18.42 -7.80 -9.26
CA ASN A 14 -19.77 -7.46 -8.81
C ASN A 14 -20.78 -8.03 -9.81
N LEU A 15 -21.76 -8.79 -9.33
CA LEU A 15 -22.82 -9.39 -10.16
C LEU A 15 -24.08 -8.52 -10.22
N GLU A 16 -24.24 -7.62 -9.26
CA GLU A 16 -25.38 -6.71 -9.09
C GLU A 16 -24.87 -5.33 -8.61
N ASP A 17 -25.76 -4.35 -8.54
CA ASP A 17 -25.45 -3.00 -8.05
C ASP A 17 -24.93 -3.06 -6.61
N THR A 18 -23.64 -2.74 -6.44
CA THR A 18 -22.91 -2.94 -5.18
C THR A 18 -22.24 -1.64 -4.74
N VAL A 19 -22.44 -1.26 -3.48
CA VAL A 19 -21.69 -0.19 -2.81
C VAL A 19 -20.83 -0.80 -1.70
N ALA A 20 -19.54 -0.51 -1.72
CA ALA A 20 -18.59 -1.01 -0.72
C ALA A 20 -17.57 0.08 -0.32
N VAL A 21 -17.08 -0.01 0.91
CA VAL A 21 -15.99 0.84 1.42
C VAL A 21 -14.80 -0.05 1.71
N THR A 22 -13.61 0.38 1.27
CA THR A 22 -12.35 -0.35 1.49
C THR A 22 -11.30 0.60 2.07
N GLN A 23 -10.39 0.06 2.87
CA GLN A 23 -9.27 0.79 3.44
C GLN A 23 -8.03 -0.09 3.45
N ASN A 24 -6.93 0.42 2.91
CA ASN A 24 -5.61 -0.18 3.13
C ASN A 24 -5.07 0.28 4.47
N TYR A 25 -4.42 -0.62 5.20
CA TYR A 25 -3.93 -0.37 6.55
C TYR A 25 -2.43 -0.64 6.67
N CYS A 26 -1.73 0.28 7.33
CA CYS A 26 -0.38 0.08 7.83
C CYS A 26 -0.42 0.24 9.35
N GLY A 27 0.12 -0.74 10.06
CA GLY A 27 0.19 -0.78 11.51
C GLY A 27 1.44 -1.48 12.02
N PRO A 28 1.55 -1.64 13.35
CA PRO A 28 2.71 -2.29 13.96
C PRO A 28 2.99 -3.69 13.40
N ASP A 29 1.96 -4.44 13.00
CA ASP A 29 2.09 -5.83 12.54
C ASP A 29 2.76 -5.96 11.16
N ASN A 30 2.46 -5.04 10.24
CA ASN A 30 2.98 -5.07 8.86
C ASN A 30 3.98 -3.95 8.55
N PHE A 31 4.34 -3.15 9.55
CA PHE A 31 5.19 -1.97 9.40
C PHE A 31 6.49 -2.25 8.67
N ASP A 32 7.22 -3.32 9.02
CA ASP A 32 8.54 -3.60 8.45
C ASP A 32 8.50 -3.80 6.93
N LEU A 33 7.46 -4.50 6.46
CA LEU A 33 7.25 -4.75 5.04
C LEU A 33 6.92 -3.44 4.32
N VAL A 34 5.98 -2.67 4.87
CA VAL A 34 5.55 -1.38 4.29
C VAL A 34 6.71 -0.39 4.27
N TRP A 35 7.38 -0.18 5.40
CA TRP A 35 8.52 0.72 5.53
C TRP A 35 9.63 0.39 4.53
N SER A 36 9.95 -0.91 4.37
CA SER A 36 11.00 -1.36 3.46
C SER A 36 10.72 -1.02 2.00
N LYS A 37 9.45 -1.07 1.57
CA LYS A 37 9.02 -0.70 0.22
C LYS A 37 8.91 0.82 0.07
N THR A 38 8.20 1.48 0.98
CA THR A 38 7.94 2.93 0.93
C THR A 38 9.23 3.76 0.93
N ARG A 39 10.23 3.40 1.74
CA ARG A 39 11.51 4.14 1.79
C ARG A 39 12.32 4.07 0.49
N LYS A 40 12.09 3.05 -0.34
CA LYS A 40 12.76 2.89 -1.64
C LYS A 40 11.96 3.54 -2.78
N GLU A 41 10.65 3.32 -2.78
CA GLU A 41 9.78 3.73 -3.89
C GLU A 41 9.35 5.20 -3.78
N ARG A 42 9.14 5.71 -2.56
CA ARG A 42 8.57 7.04 -2.29
C ARG A 42 9.37 7.78 -1.25
N GLU A 43 10.60 8.14 -1.60
CA GLU A 43 11.58 8.64 -0.64
C GLU A 43 11.15 9.91 0.12
N LYS A 44 10.45 10.84 -0.56
CA LYS A 44 9.96 12.08 0.05
C LYS A 44 8.88 11.80 1.10
N VAL A 45 7.90 10.96 0.73
CA VAL A 45 6.85 10.49 1.65
C VAL A 45 7.45 9.74 2.82
N ALA A 46 8.42 8.86 2.58
CA ALA A 46 9.10 8.12 3.63
C ALA A 46 9.81 9.05 4.62
N TRP A 47 10.40 10.14 4.14
CA TRP A 47 11.04 11.12 5.01
C TRP A 47 10.03 11.94 5.83
N LEU A 48 8.96 12.43 5.19
CA LEU A 48 7.88 13.12 5.90
C LEU A 48 7.24 12.20 6.96
N TRP A 49 7.00 10.95 6.60
CA TRP A 49 6.47 9.94 7.52
C TRP A 49 7.42 9.70 8.70
N LEU A 50 8.72 9.54 8.45
CA LEU A 50 9.73 9.38 9.50
C LEU A 50 9.77 10.59 10.46
N ARG A 51 9.67 11.81 9.92
CA ARG A 51 9.67 13.04 10.72
C ARG A 51 8.44 13.11 11.63
N ASN A 52 7.27 12.76 11.11
CA ASN A 52 6.02 12.76 11.87
C ASN A 52 5.94 11.60 12.88
N MET A 53 6.45 10.42 12.53
CA MET A 53 6.50 9.28 13.46
C MET A 53 7.29 9.62 14.73
N ARG A 54 8.33 10.45 14.64
CA ARG A 54 9.07 10.91 15.82
C ARG A 54 8.19 11.60 16.87
N ARG A 55 7.14 12.30 16.43
CA ARG A 55 6.22 13.02 17.32
C ARG A 55 5.02 12.17 17.76
N TYR A 56 4.46 11.38 16.85
CA TYR A 56 3.18 10.71 17.08
C TYR A 56 3.28 9.20 17.36
N ALA A 57 4.39 8.56 17.01
CA ALA A 57 4.60 7.11 17.16
C ALA A 57 6.09 6.78 17.39
N PRO A 58 6.66 7.14 18.56
CA PRO A 58 8.09 6.99 18.83
C PRO A 58 8.59 5.54 18.73
N ASP A 59 7.79 4.56 19.18
CA ASP A 59 8.16 3.14 19.11
C ASP A 59 8.38 2.66 17.66
N ILE A 60 7.51 3.09 16.75
CA ILE A 60 7.60 2.77 15.33
C ILE A 60 8.76 3.54 14.67
N TYR A 61 9.00 4.78 15.10
CA TYR A 61 10.16 5.56 14.67
C TYR A 61 11.48 4.86 15.01
N GLU A 62 11.64 4.39 16.25
CA GLU A 62 12.84 3.66 16.67
C GLU A 62 13.05 2.39 15.86
N ARG A 63 11.97 1.64 15.61
CA ARG A 63 11.99 0.46 14.73
C ARG A 63 12.45 0.81 13.32
N ALA A 64 11.94 1.90 12.74
CA ALA A 64 12.34 2.38 11.41
C ALA A 64 13.84 2.73 11.35
N ILE A 65 14.36 3.42 12.37
CA ILE A 65 15.78 3.79 12.46
C ILE A 65 16.65 2.54 12.63
N ALA A 66 16.25 1.59 13.47
CA ALA A 66 16.96 0.33 13.67
C ALA A 66 17.05 -0.47 12.35
N MET A 67 15.96 -0.54 11.59
CA MET A 67 15.94 -1.16 10.26
C MET A 67 16.86 -0.43 9.27
N ASN A 68 16.83 0.90 9.24
CA ASN A 68 17.72 1.67 8.38
C ASN A 68 19.20 1.43 8.73
N LYS A 69 19.53 1.35 10.01
CA LYS A 69 20.88 1.03 10.48
C LYS A 69 21.30 -0.39 10.09
N ARG A 70 20.43 -1.38 10.29
CA ARG A 70 20.68 -2.79 9.94
C ARG A 70 20.99 -2.95 8.46
N ASP A 71 20.20 -2.30 7.62
CA ASP A 71 20.31 -2.44 6.16
C ASP A 71 21.29 -1.42 5.56
N LYS A 72 21.95 -0.59 6.40
CA LYS A 72 22.80 0.55 6.00
C LYS A 72 22.10 1.49 5.01
N PHE A 73 20.79 1.61 5.14
CA PHE A 73 19.96 2.40 4.24
C PHE A 73 20.10 3.89 4.55
N LYS A 74 20.54 4.66 3.55
CA LYS A 74 20.63 6.12 3.62
C LYS A 74 19.36 6.74 3.08
N MET A 75 18.63 7.45 3.94
CA MET A 75 17.47 8.26 3.54
C MET A 75 17.90 9.34 2.55
N ARG A 76 16.97 9.81 1.71
CA ARG A 76 17.23 10.81 0.65
C ARG A 76 18.08 12.00 1.10
N HIS A 77 17.72 12.64 2.22
CA HIS A 77 18.43 13.81 2.75
C HIS A 77 19.83 13.51 3.32
N GLN A 78 20.17 12.24 3.54
CA GLN A 78 21.51 11.82 3.98
C GLN A 78 22.43 11.50 2.79
N ARG A 79 21.89 11.52 1.56
CA ARG A 79 22.65 11.28 0.34
C ARG A 79 23.00 12.62 -0.33
N PRO A 80 24.16 12.69 -1.02
CA PRO A 80 24.50 13.81 -1.89
C PRO A 80 23.39 14.17 -2.86
N ALA A 81 23.28 15.46 -3.21
CA ALA A 81 22.36 15.90 -4.25
C ALA A 81 22.72 15.21 -5.58
N GLY A 82 21.75 14.51 -6.18
CA GLY A 82 21.95 13.73 -7.41
C GLY A 82 22.05 12.22 -7.21
N ASP A 83 22.29 11.74 -5.97
CA ASP A 83 22.38 10.31 -5.68
C ASP A 83 20.99 9.66 -5.62
N ARG A 84 20.69 8.87 -6.65
CA ARG A 84 19.46 8.07 -6.76
C ARG A 84 19.69 6.62 -6.34
N LEU A 85 18.64 5.95 -5.87
CA LEU A 85 18.69 4.53 -5.58
C LEU A 85 18.84 3.72 -6.88
N PRO A 86 19.57 2.58 -6.86
CA PRO A 86 19.85 1.79 -8.06
C PRO A 86 18.59 1.19 -8.73
N ASP A 87 17.53 0.94 -7.95
CA ASP A 87 16.22 0.49 -8.43
C ASP A 87 15.26 1.65 -8.77
N ALA A 88 15.72 2.91 -8.74
CA ALA A 88 14.94 4.02 -9.27
C ALA A 88 14.93 3.91 -10.80
N SER A 89 13.95 3.19 -11.33
CA SER A 89 13.77 2.96 -12.77
C SER A 89 13.86 4.30 -13.53
N SER A 90 14.92 4.48 -14.31
CA SER A 90 15.05 5.58 -15.26
C SER A 90 14.05 5.36 -16.41
N SER A 91 12.82 5.83 -16.25
CA SER A 91 11.93 6.10 -17.37
C SER A 91 11.70 7.60 -17.43
N SER A 92 12.40 8.23 -18.37
CA SER A 92 12.33 9.64 -18.73
C SER A 92 10.89 9.98 -19.16
N SER A 93 10.19 10.71 -18.30
CA SER A 93 8.98 11.49 -18.62
C SER A 93 8.85 12.54 -17.52
N GLU A 94 9.31 13.74 -17.85
CA GLU A 94 9.23 14.95 -17.04
C GLU A 94 7.76 15.38 -16.88
N SER A 95 7.00 14.75 -15.99
CA SER A 95 5.76 15.27 -15.36
C SER A 95 5.12 14.17 -14.52
N SER A 96 5.42 14.17 -13.23
CA SER A 96 4.57 13.58 -12.20
C SER A 96 4.55 14.58 -11.08
N SER A 97 3.41 15.21 -10.84
CA SER A 97 3.22 16.08 -9.69
C SER A 97 3.27 15.25 -8.41
N ASP A 98 4.46 14.83 -7.98
CA ASP A 98 4.72 14.44 -6.61
C ASP A 98 4.67 15.73 -5.79
N SER A 99 3.46 16.21 -5.48
CA SER A 99 3.17 17.41 -4.67
C SER A 99 3.66 17.31 -3.23
N THR A 100 4.50 16.32 -2.90
CA THR A 100 5.25 16.32 -1.64
C THR A 100 6.58 17.02 -1.93
N SER A 101 6.64 18.30 -1.57
CA SER A 101 7.92 19.01 -1.47
C SER A 101 8.69 18.51 -0.24
N ASP A 102 10.01 18.55 -0.26
CA ASP A 102 10.82 18.31 0.96
C ASP A 102 10.55 19.37 2.04
N GLY A 103 9.87 20.46 1.67
CA GLY A 103 9.40 21.51 2.56
C GLY A 103 7.95 21.36 3.04
N GLU A 104 7.26 20.23 2.78
CA GLU A 104 5.91 20.04 3.33
C GLU A 104 5.92 20.21 4.85
N ALA A 105 4.89 20.86 5.38
CA ALA A 105 4.71 21.04 6.81
C ALA A 105 4.50 19.67 7.49
N ASP A 106 4.85 19.60 8.78
CA ASP A 106 4.49 18.43 9.59
C ASP A 106 2.98 18.33 9.77
N LEU A 107 2.51 17.11 10.02
CA LEU A 107 1.10 16.83 10.21
C LEU A 107 0.62 17.56 11.46
N ASP A 108 -0.36 18.42 11.27
CA ASP A 108 -1.09 19.10 12.34
C ASP A 108 -2.42 18.35 12.59
N PRO A 109 -2.68 17.84 13.82
CA PRO A 109 -3.92 17.17 14.15
C PRO A 109 -5.14 18.11 14.16
N ALA A 110 -4.96 19.43 14.08
CA ALA A 110 -6.05 20.40 14.12
C ALA A 110 -7.13 20.18 13.03
N GLY A 111 -6.81 19.57 11.88
CA GLY A 111 -7.81 19.23 10.87
C GLY A 111 -8.58 17.93 11.12
N LEU A 112 -8.10 17.09 12.04
CA LEU A 112 -8.67 15.77 12.30
C LEU A 112 -9.85 15.82 13.28
N GLN A 113 -9.93 16.88 14.09
CA GLN A 113 -10.98 17.07 15.10
C GLN A 113 -12.40 17.14 14.51
N ASP A 114 -12.55 17.63 13.28
CA ASP A 114 -13.85 17.67 12.59
C ASP A 114 -14.20 16.33 11.93
N ALA A 115 -13.18 15.53 11.59
CA ALA A 115 -13.35 14.21 11.00
C ALA A 115 -13.59 13.11 12.05
N VAL A 116 -13.20 13.36 13.30
CA VAL A 116 -13.34 12.42 14.41
C VAL A 116 -14.50 12.89 15.29
N ALA A 117 -15.62 12.18 15.23
CA ALA A 117 -16.79 12.53 16.02
C ALA A 117 -16.42 12.68 17.53
N PRO A 118 -16.95 13.68 18.24
CA PRO A 118 -16.70 13.85 19.67
C PRO A 118 -17.01 12.56 20.43
N GLY A 119 -16.00 11.97 21.08
CA GLY A 119 -16.11 10.70 21.81
C GLY A 119 -15.76 9.44 21.00
N MET A 120 -15.39 9.57 19.72
CA MET A 120 -14.86 8.46 18.93
C MET A 120 -13.47 8.09 19.43
N LYS A 121 -13.37 6.92 20.06
CA LYS A 121 -12.11 6.38 20.56
C LYS A 121 -11.35 5.75 19.40
N LEU A 122 -10.19 6.30 19.08
CA LEU A 122 -9.29 5.80 18.05
C LEU A 122 -8.18 4.94 18.66
N GLY A 123 -7.53 4.13 17.83
CA GLY A 123 -6.38 3.33 18.23
C GLY A 123 -6.71 2.28 19.30
N VAL A 124 -5.82 2.15 20.29
CA VAL A 124 -5.90 1.11 21.33
C VAL A 124 -7.17 1.24 22.17
N ASP A 125 -7.61 2.46 22.46
CA ASP A 125 -8.84 2.69 23.21
C ASP A 125 -10.07 2.37 22.36
N GLY A 126 -10.03 2.64 21.06
CA GLY A 126 -11.06 2.16 20.12
C GLY A 126 -11.16 0.63 20.12
N LEU A 127 -10.02 -0.05 20.05
CA LEU A 127 -9.94 -1.52 20.04
C LEU A 127 -10.46 -2.14 21.34
N ARG A 128 -10.16 -1.54 22.50
CA ARG A 128 -10.68 -1.99 23.81
C ARG A 128 -12.19 -1.83 23.94
N HIS A 129 -12.76 -0.85 23.23
CA HIS A 129 -14.19 -0.54 23.24
C HIS A 129 -14.97 -1.24 22.13
N GLN A 130 -14.30 -1.76 21.10
CA GLN A 130 -14.83 -2.86 20.31
C GLN A 130 -14.92 -4.04 21.27
N GLY A 131 -16.08 -4.23 21.90
CA GLY A 131 -16.31 -5.36 22.79
C GLY A 131 -15.99 -6.68 22.10
N PRO A 132 -16.02 -7.81 22.81
CA PRO A 132 -15.96 -9.12 22.17
C PRO A 132 -17.22 -9.26 21.31
N HIS A 133 -17.18 -8.78 20.07
CA HIS A 133 -18.03 -9.29 19.04
C HIS A 133 -17.44 -10.65 18.72
N PRO A 134 -18.03 -11.77 19.20
CA PRO A 134 -17.75 -13.02 18.53
C PRO A 134 -18.04 -12.75 17.06
N VAL A 135 -17.08 -13.00 16.20
CA VAL A 135 -17.39 -13.27 14.80
C VAL A 135 -18.22 -14.56 14.87
N THR A 136 -19.53 -14.43 15.10
CA THR A 136 -20.46 -15.54 15.10
C THR A 136 -20.37 -16.15 13.72
N GLY A 137 -19.63 -17.25 13.62
CA GLY A 137 -19.50 -18.09 12.44
C GLY A 137 -19.41 -17.34 11.11
N LEU A 138 -18.19 -17.04 10.66
CA LEU A 138 -17.91 -17.29 9.26
C LEU A 138 -18.09 -18.79 9.08
N VAL A 139 -19.31 -19.21 8.73
CA VAL A 139 -19.60 -20.58 8.31
C VAL A 139 -18.80 -20.77 7.03
N THR A 140 -17.56 -21.23 7.16
CA THR A 140 -16.91 -21.95 6.09
C THR A 140 -17.71 -23.23 5.97
N SER A 141 -18.77 -23.19 5.15
CA SER A 141 -19.42 -24.37 4.63
C SER A 141 -18.33 -25.17 3.93
N SER A 142 -17.74 -26.08 4.70
CA SER A 142 -16.93 -27.18 4.25
C SER A 142 -17.88 -28.15 3.58
N ARG A 143 -18.37 -27.78 2.39
CA ARG A 143 -18.82 -28.78 1.42
C ARG A 143 -17.58 -29.16 0.62
N CYS A 144 -16.90 -30.15 1.18
CA CYS A 144 -16.15 -31.11 0.41
C CYS A 144 -17.09 -31.63 -0.70
N SER A 145 -16.91 -31.14 -1.92
CA SER A 145 -17.39 -31.79 -3.12
C SER A 145 -16.17 -32.12 -3.96
N THR A 146 -15.67 -33.33 -3.75
CA THR A 146 -14.74 -34.01 -4.64
C THR A 146 -15.32 -34.02 -6.05
N ILE A 147 -14.76 -33.23 -6.95
CA ILE A 147 -14.97 -33.41 -8.39
C ILE A 147 -13.74 -34.16 -8.93
N PRO A 148 -13.87 -35.43 -9.36
CA PRO A 148 -12.77 -36.12 -10.02
C PRO A 148 -12.68 -35.62 -11.47
N GLY A 149 -11.62 -34.86 -11.78
CA GLY A 149 -11.31 -34.42 -13.14
C GLY A 149 -9.81 -34.58 -13.43
N PRO A 150 -9.43 -35.06 -14.64
CA PRO A 150 -8.06 -35.49 -14.91
C PRO A 150 -7.08 -34.31 -14.91
N ARG A 151 -5.91 -34.52 -14.29
CA ARG A 151 -4.80 -33.58 -14.25
C ARG A 151 -4.25 -33.37 -15.67
N GLY A 152 -4.71 -32.33 -16.35
CA GLY A 152 -4.06 -31.81 -17.55
C GLY A 152 -2.76 -31.09 -17.17
N ARG A 153 -1.62 -31.61 -17.66
CA ARG A 153 -0.38 -30.85 -17.77
C ARG A 153 -0.64 -29.66 -18.70
N ALA A 154 -0.42 -28.44 -18.23
CA ALA A 154 -0.38 -27.26 -19.09
C ALA A 154 0.98 -26.58 -18.96
N ASP A 155 1.64 -26.56 -20.11
CA ASP A 155 2.96 -26.07 -20.43
C ASP A 155 3.09 -24.55 -20.22
N ALA A 156 4.29 -24.13 -19.83
CA ALA A 156 4.64 -22.75 -19.55
C ALA A 156 4.76 -21.96 -20.86
N SER A 157 3.70 -21.23 -21.22
CA SER A 157 3.75 -20.30 -22.35
C SER A 157 4.14 -18.89 -21.89
N GLN A 158 5.43 -18.55 -22.01
CA GLN A 158 5.89 -17.16 -21.99
C GLN A 158 5.20 -16.39 -23.13
N ARG A 159 4.49 -15.28 -22.82
CA ARG A 159 4.01 -14.38 -23.87
C ARG A 159 4.27 -12.92 -23.53
N LYS A 160 5.40 -12.49 -24.11
CA LYS A 160 5.89 -11.13 -24.36
C LYS A 160 4.75 -10.16 -24.70
N ARG A 161 4.57 -9.11 -23.88
CA ARG A 161 3.67 -7.98 -24.17
C ARG A 161 4.21 -7.25 -25.40
N ARG A 162 3.57 -7.40 -26.55
CA ARG A 162 3.70 -6.48 -27.69
C ARG A 162 2.75 -5.31 -27.42
N ARG A 163 3.34 -4.14 -27.20
CA ARG A 163 2.65 -2.83 -27.26
C ARG A 163 2.22 -2.66 -28.73
N MET A 164 0.92 -2.52 -29.00
CA MET A 164 0.47 -2.04 -30.30
C MET A 164 0.51 -0.52 -30.25
N ASP A 165 1.35 0.07 -31.10
CA ASP A 165 1.38 1.50 -31.33
C ASP A 165 0.13 1.89 -32.14
N ALA A 166 -0.60 2.86 -31.61
CA ALA A 166 -1.78 3.43 -32.24
C ALA A 166 -1.35 4.55 -33.21
N GLU A 167 -0.96 4.17 -34.42
CA GLU A 167 -0.86 5.07 -35.58
C GLU A 167 -1.25 4.30 -36.85
N ALA A 168 -2.54 4.26 -37.17
CA ALA A 168 -3.06 3.98 -38.51
C ALA A 168 -4.59 4.10 -38.52
N LEU A 169 -5.12 5.30 -38.31
CA LEU A 169 -6.51 5.63 -38.69
C LEU A 169 -6.57 7.05 -39.23
N GLN A 170 -5.96 7.23 -40.41
CA GLN A 170 -6.23 8.39 -41.28
C GLN A 170 -5.81 8.05 -42.72
N SER A 171 -6.58 7.17 -43.35
CA SER A 171 -6.79 7.17 -44.81
C SER A 171 -7.87 6.14 -45.13
N LEU A 172 -9.10 6.61 -45.39
CA LEU A 172 -10.14 5.99 -46.24
C LEU A 172 -11.52 6.55 -45.85
N THR A 173 -11.76 7.81 -46.21
CA THR A 173 -13.08 8.32 -46.63
C THR A 173 -12.83 9.56 -47.46
N ASP A 174 -13.07 9.40 -48.76
CA ASP A 174 -13.16 10.36 -49.87
C ASP A 174 -11.92 11.16 -50.31
#